data_AF-A0A0Q8P108-F1
#
_entry.id   AF-A0A0Q8P108-F1
#
_cell.length_a   1.000
_cell.length_b   1.000
_cell.length_c   1.000
_cell.angle_alpha   90.00
_cell.angle_beta   90.00
_cell.angle_gamma   90.00
#
_symmetry.space_group_name_H-M   'P 1'
#
loop_
_entity.id
_entity.type
_entity.pdbx_description
1 polymer ?
#
loop_
_entity_poly.entity_id
_entity_poly.type
_entity_poly.pdbx_seq_one_letter_code
_entity_poly.pdbx_strand_id
1 'polypeptide(L)' 'MALKFLGIYPNTPDDGSPTIWLDDVTGDLVIQSYKADEATVREAQEVGSVPGHSTDVPDHETVIRLPANMLQFIPRPDSE' A
#
# COMPACT_ATOMS: atom_id res chain seq x y z
N MET A 1 11.59 -11.32 -12.02
CA MET A 1 11.12 -10.08 -11.39
C MET A 1 12.02 -8.95 -11.84
N ALA A 2 11.42 -7.89 -12.37
CA ALA A 2 12.11 -6.68 -12.78
C ALA A 2 11.45 -5.50 -12.06
N LEU A 3 11.84 -5.30 -10.79
CA LEU A 3 11.30 -4.21 -9.99
C LEU A 3 11.82 -2.87 -10.51
N LYS A 4 10.89 -2.00 -10.93
CA LYS A 4 11.15 -0.61 -11.29
C LYS A 4 10.82 0.26 -10.08
N PHE A 5 11.76 1.08 -9.65
CA PHE A 5 11.53 2.07 -8.60
C PHE A 5 10.57 3.15 -9.11
N LEU A 6 9.53 3.46 -8.34
CA LEU A 6 8.57 4.53 -8.66
C LEU A 6 8.75 5.76 -7.77
N GLY A 7 9.03 5.57 -6.49
CA GLY A 7 9.20 6.68 -5.56
C GLY A 7 9.42 6.28 -4.11
N ILE A 8 9.90 7.26 -3.34
CA ILE A 8 10.17 7.16 -1.90
C ILE A 8 9.65 8.43 -1.22
N TYR A 9 9.23 8.32 0.04
CA TYR A 9 8.79 9.46 0.83
C TYR A 9 9.93 10.49 1.00
N PRO A 10 9.77 11.75 0.52
CA PRO A 10 10.83 12.75 0.60
C PRO A 10 10.75 13.51 1.93
N ASN A 11 11.49 13.06 2.96
CA ASN A 11 11.98 13.84 4.13
C ASN A 11 12.24 12.94 5.35
N THR A 12 13.19 12.02 5.27
CA THR A 12 13.67 11.32 6.47
C THR A 12 15.16 11.04 6.34
N PRO A 13 16.01 11.55 7.25
CA PRO A 13 17.40 11.12 7.35
C PRO A 13 17.55 9.77 8.06
N ASP A 14 16.47 9.24 8.65
CA ASP A 14 16.45 8.01 9.42
C ASP A 14 15.74 6.88 8.67
N ASP A 15 16.26 5.66 8.85
CA ASP A 15 15.81 4.44 8.20
C ASP A 15 14.28 4.21 8.30
N GLY A 16 13.65 3.78 7.21
CA GLY A 16 12.22 3.40 7.18
C GLY A 16 11.31 4.33 6.38
N SER A 17 11.70 4.69 5.16
CA SER A 17 10.89 5.53 4.27
C SER A 17 9.92 4.69 3.42
N PRO A 18 8.62 5.01 3.39
CA PRO A 18 7.68 4.37 2.48
C PRO A 18 8.18 4.43 1.04
N THR A 19 8.14 3.30 0.35
CA THR A 19 8.74 3.12 -0.96
C THR A 19 7.85 2.26 -1.84
N ILE A 20 7.75 2.61 -3.12
CA ILE A 20 6.91 1.93 -4.11
C ILE A 20 7.79 1.47 -5.27
N TRP A 21 7.61 0.20 -5.65
CA TRP A 21 8.15 -0.39 -6.86
C TRP A 21 7.02 -0.98 -7.71
N LEU A 22 7.25 -1.08 -9.01
CA LEU A 22 6.43 -1.82 -9.97
C LEU A 22 7.17 -3.10 -10.37
N ASP A 23 6.56 -4.28 -10.23
CA ASP A 23 7.06 -5.45 -10.94
C ASP A 23 6.62 -5.38 -12.41
N ASP A 24 7.57 -5.11 -13.30
CA ASP A 24 7.31 -4.95 -14.74
C ASP A 24 6.82 -6.25 -15.42
N VAL A 25 6.95 -7.39 -14.74
CA VAL A 25 6.50 -8.68 -15.27
C VAL A 25 5.02 -8.91 -15.01
N THR A 26 4.53 -8.57 -13.81
CA THR A 26 3.14 -8.84 -13.38
C THR A 26 2.25 -7.61 -13.42
N GLY A 27 2.85 -6.42 -13.38
CA GLY A 27 2.14 -5.15 -13.18
C GLY A 27 1.82 -4.85 -11.71
N ASP A 28 2.26 -5.70 -10.77
CA ASP A 28 1.97 -5.51 -9.35
C ASP A 28 2.76 -4.36 -8.75
N LEU A 29 2.12 -3.62 -7.85
CA LEU A 29 2.82 -2.67 -6.98
C LEU A 29 3.34 -3.39 -5.75
N VAL A 30 4.65 -3.31 -5.54
CA VAL A 30 5.30 -3.74 -4.30
C VAL A 30 5.50 -2.50 -3.43
N ILE A 31 4.94 -2.51 -2.22
CA ILE A 31 4.88 -1.33 -1.36
C ILE A 31 5.45 -1.65 0.02
N GLN A 32 6.47 -0.89 0.43
CA GLN A 32 6.90 -0.80 1.82
C GLN A 32 6.27 0.45 2.44
N SER A 33 5.58 0.32 3.58
CA SER A 33 5.03 1.46 4.32
C SER A 33 4.80 1.10 5.80
N TYR A 34 4.18 2.00 6.56
CA TYR A 34 3.84 1.80 7.96
C TYR A 34 2.70 0.77 8.11
N LYS A 35 2.83 -0.13 9.08
CA LYS A 35 1.70 -0.96 9.52
C LYS A 35 0.62 -0.05 10.13
N ALA A 36 -0.64 -0.30 9.80
CA ALA A 36 -1.75 0.38 10.44
C ALA A 36 -1.86 -0.02 11.92
N ASP A 37 -2.29 0.91 12.76
CA ASP A 37 -2.63 0.59 14.15
C ASP A 37 -3.97 -0.16 14.24
N GLU A 38 -4.23 -0.78 15.40
CA GLU A 38 -5.44 -1.59 15.62
C GLU A 38 -6.74 -0.80 15.38
N ALA A 39 -6.75 0.48 15.73
CA ALA A 39 -7.91 1.35 15.54
C ALA A 39 -8.22 1.55 14.06
N THR A 40 -7.19 1.83 13.25
CA THR A 40 -7.30 1.97 11.80
C THR A 40 -7.72 0.66 11.15
N VAL A 41 -7.15 -0.47 11.58
CA VAL A 41 -7.53 -1.79 11.07
C VAL A 41 -9.01 -2.01 11.33
N ARG A 42 -9.46 -1.82 12.57
CA ARG A 42 -10.86 -2.00 12.95
C ARG A 42 -11.81 -1.10 12.14
N GLU A 43 -11.45 0.17 11.94
CA GLU A 43 -12.24 1.09 11.12
C GLU A 43 -12.38 0.58 9.67
N ALA A 44 -11.29 0.10 9.07
CA ALA A 44 -11.33 -0.49 7.73
C ALA A 44 -12.24 -1.74 7.69
N GLN A 45 -12.23 -2.56 8.75
CA GLN A 45 -13.10 -3.74 8.86
C GLN A 45 -14.59 -3.36 9.01
N GLU A 46 -14.89 -2.28 9.75
CA GLU A 46 -16.25 -1.78 9.95
C GLU A 46 -16.83 -1.16 8.67
N VAL A 47 -16.02 -0.47 7.87
CA VAL A 47 -16.39 0.01 6.52
C VAL A 47 -16.74 -1.17 5.61
N GLY A 48 -16.05 -2.29 5.81
CA GLY A 48 -16.36 -3.56 5.17
C GLY A 48 -15.68 -3.75 3.82
N SER A 49 -15.82 -4.98 3.32
CA SER A 49 -15.40 -5.37 1.97
C SER A 49 -16.65 -5.59 1.10
N VAL A 50 -16.46 -6.18 -0.08
CA VAL A 50 -17.56 -6.61 -0.95
C VAL A 50 -18.54 -7.55 -0.21
N PRO A 51 -19.86 -7.46 -0.45
CA PRO A 51 -20.86 -8.27 0.25
C PRO A 51 -20.56 -9.77 0.18
N GLY A 52 -20.62 -10.46 1.32
CA GLY A 52 -20.38 -11.91 1.41
C GLY A 52 -18.92 -12.32 1.69
N HIS A 53 -18.02 -11.37 1.90
CA HIS A 53 -16.63 -11.63 2.25
C HIS A 53 -16.34 -11.26 3.73
N SER A 54 -15.43 -12.01 4.36
CA SER A 54 -14.92 -11.61 5.68
C SER A 54 -14.16 -10.30 5.58
N THR A 55 -14.20 -9.52 6.65
CA THR A 55 -13.40 -8.31 6.83
C THR A 55 -12.16 -8.57 7.71
N ASP A 56 -11.98 -9.80 8.18
CA ASP A 56 -10.79 -10.20 8.93
C ASP A 56 -9.54 -10.13 8.04
N VAL A 57 -8.42 -9.68 8.63
CA VAL A 57 -7.11 -9.68 7.97
C VAL A 57 -6.41 -11.01 8.27
N PRO A 58 -6.16 -11.88 7.28
CA PRO A 58 -5.46 -13.14 7.47
C PRO A 58 -4.02 -12.96 7.99
N ASP A 59 -3.46 -14.00 8.61
CA ASP A 59 -2.09 -13.98 9.20
C ASP A 59 -0.97 -13.63 8.19
N HIS A 60 -1.20 -13.89 6.90
CA HIS A 60 -0.24 -13.62 5.82
C HIS A 60 -0.45 -12.26 5.16
N GLU A 61 -1.42 -11.48 5.63
CA GLU A 61 -1.76 -10.15 5.12
C GLU A 61 -1.55 -9.09 6.21
N THR A 62 -1.48 -7.82 5.80
CA THR A 62 -1.42 -6.71 6.74
C THR A 62 -2.04 -5.46 6.11
N VAL A 63 -2.66 -4.62 6.94
CA VAL A 63 -3.12 -3.31 6.51
C VAL A 63 -1.95 -2.34 6.68
N ILE A 64 -1.59 -1.66 5.59
CA ILE A 64 -0.58 -0.61 5.62
C ILE A 64 -1.22 0.76 5.48
N ARG A 65 -0.65 1.74 6.18
CA ARG A 65 -0.95 3.16 5.98
C ARG A 65 0.07 3.71 5.00
N LEU A 66 -0.37 4.11 3.81
CA LEU A 66 0.47 4.81 2.83
C LEU A 66 0.27 6.33 2.98
N PRO A 67 1.35 7.11 3.19
CA PRO A 67 1.22 8.57 3.28
C PRO A 67 0.60 9.18 2.02
N ALA A 68 -0.25 10.18 2.18
CA ALA A 68 -1.00 10.78 1.07
C ALA A 68 -0.10 11.37 -0.03
N ASN A 69 1.09 11.87 0.32
CA ASN A 69 2.05 12.37 -0.66
C ASN A 69 2.66 11.25 -1.54
N MET A 70 2.61 9.98 -1.13
CA MET A 70 3.09 8.87 -1.94
C MET A 70 2.12 8.52 -3.08
N LEU A 71 0.86 8.96 -3.00
CA LEU A 71 -0.15 8.70 -4.04
C LEU A 71 0.26 9.24 -5.42
N GLN A 72 1.15 10.24 -5.48
CA GLN A 72 1.67 10.77 -6.75
C GLN A 72 2.53 9.76 -7.52
N PHE A 73 3.06 8.73 -6.84
CA PHE A 73 3.88 7.69 -7.45
C PHE A 73 3.06 6.45 -7.85
N ILE A 74 1.77 6.39 -7.50
CA ILE A 74 0.88 5.32 -7.95
C ILE A 74 0.48 5.60 -9.40
N PRO A 75 0.82 4.71 -10.35
CA PRO A 75 0.40 4.84 -11.74
C PRO A 75 -1.12 4.90 -11.80
N ARG A 76 -1.66 5.87 -12.56
CA ARG A 76 -3.09 5.88 -12.87
C ARG A 76 -3.33 4.93 -14.04
N PRO A 77 -4.46 4.21 -14.07
CA PRO A 77 -4.86 3.56 -15.31
C PRO A 77 -4.92 4.63 -16.41
N ASP A 78 -4.48 4.27 -17.61
CA ASP A 78 -4.67 5.13 -18.78
C ASP A 78 -6.15 5.45 -18.84
N SER A 79 -6.48 6.73 -18.68
CA SER A 79 -7.87 7.17 -18.73
C SER A 79 -8.31 7.00 -20.17
N GLU A 80 -9.22 6.05 -20.41
CA GLU A 80 -9.95 5.95 -21.67
C GLU A 80 -10.83 7.20 -21.89
#